data_AF-A0A6A5QX48-F1
#
_entry.id   AF-A0A6A5QX48-F1
#
_cell.length_a   1.000
_cell.length_b   1.000
_cell.length_c   1.000
_cell.angle_alpha   90.00
_cell.angle_beta   90.00
_cell.angle_gamma   90.00
#
_symmetry.space_group_name_H-M   'P 1'
#
loop_
_entity.id
_entity.type
_entity.pdbx_description
1 polymer ?
#
loop_
_entity_poly.entity_id
_entity_poly.type
_entity_poly.pdbx_seq_one_letter_code
_entity_poly.pdbx_strand_id
1 'polypeptide(L)'
;MSVTRENLNNTFVPPGHPYIKPIIVCGIIMALSSRREVISPGSPLYDYILFRSGTAVKAATWIQNGLFYFLFGAHAMETVMFTRRLSEHGVSVLSLAWFKWVATCFVGGKFVFEHFDRVVGKAA
;
A
#
# COMPACT_ATOMS: atom_id res chain seq x y z
N MET A 1 15.08 3.34 -30.87
CA MET A 1 14.34 2.09 -30.63
C MET A 1 12.98 2.46 -30.04
N SER A 2 11.88 2.12 -30.71
CA SER A 2 10.54 2.30 -30.15
C SER A 2 10.39 1.34 -28.98
N VAL A 3 10.30 1.86 -27.75
CA VAL A 3 9.91 1.04 -26.60
C VAL A 3 8.45 0.68 -26.81
N THR A 4 8.17 -0.52 -27.31
CA THR A 4 6.81 -1.05 -27.40
C THR A 4 6.29 -1.20 -25.98
N ARG A 5 5.51 -0.22 -25.53
CA ARG A 5 4.81 -0.29 -24.23
C ARG A 5 3.84 -1.46 -24.31
N GLU A 6 4.03 -2.47 -23.46
CA GLU A 6 3.15 -3.64 -23.46
C GLU A 6 1.74 -3.20 -23.03
N ASN A 7 0.74 -3.63 -23.79
CA ASN A 7 -0.67 -3.38 -23.50
C ASN A 7 -1.20 -4.56 -22.69
N LEU A 8 -1.78 -4.27 -21.52
CA LEU A 8 -2.30 -5.28 -20.60
C LEU A 8 -3.66 -5.83 -21.00
N ASN A 9 -4.39 -5.24 -21.94
CA ASN A 9 -5.69 -5.71 -22.42
C ASN A 9 -6.66 -6.05 -21.26
N ASN A 10 -6.82 -5.15 -20.29
CA ASN A 10 -7.63 -5.36 -19.08
C ASN A 10 -7.24 -6.61 -18.26
N THR A 11 -5.97 -7.00 -18.24
CA THR A 11 -5.48 -8.08 -17.38
C THR A 11 -4.85 -7.54 -16.09
N PHE A 12 -4.91 -8.36 -15.04
CA PHE A 12 -4.23 -8.12 -13.78
C PHE A 12 -3.17 -9.20 -13.58
N VAL A 13 -1.93 -8.76 -13.37
CA VAL A 13 -0.81 -9.64 -13.06
C VAL A 13 -0.45 -9.42 -11.58
N PRO A 14 -0.72 -10.40 -10.69
CA PRO A 14 -0.45 -10.23 -9.27
C PRO A 14 1.05 -10.06 -9.01
N PRO A 15 1.45 -9.24 -8.01
CA PRO A 15 2.85 -9.10 -7.62
C PRO A 15 3.41 -10.41 -7.07
N GLY A 16 4.50 -10.87 -7.66
CA GLY A 16 5.28 -12.03 -7.19
C GLY A 16 6.48 -11.61 -6.33
N HIS A 17 7.43 -12.52 -6.15
CA HIS A 17 8.73 -12.18 -5.58
C HIS A 17 9.48 -11.21 -6.53
N PRO A 18 10.13 -10.14 -6.03
CA PRO A 18 10.36 -9.78 -4.62
C PRO A 18 9.28 -8.87 -3.99
N TYR A 19 8.31 -8.38 -4.76
CA TYR A 19 7.39 -7.31 -4.35
C TYR A 19 6.32 -7.74 -3.34
N ILE A 20 5.92 -9.02 -3.32
CA ILE A 20 4.83 -9.49 -2.45
C ILE A 20 5.11 -9.31 -0.94
N LYS A 21 6.35 -9.55 -0.49
CA LYS A 21 6.74 -9.44 0.92
C LYS A 21 6.56 -8.03 1.48
N PRO A 22 7.14 -6.96 0.86
CA PRO A 22 6.96 -5.61 1.37
C PRO A 22 5.51 -5.13 1.28
N ILE A 23 4.73 -5.56 0.28
CA ILE A 23 3.30 -5.25 0.18
C ILE A 23 2.54 -5.81 1.40
N ILE A 24 2.80 -7.07 1.79
CA ILE A 24 2.18 -7.68 2.96
C ILE A 24 2.57 -6.94 4.24
N VAL A 25 3.86 -6.63 4.44
CA VAL A 25 4.33 -5.88 5.61
C VAL A 25 3.66 -4.52 5.69
N CYS A 26 3.57 -3.81 4.56
CA CYS A 26 2.91 -2.51 4.50
C CYS A 26 1.42 -2.62 4.86
N GLY A 27 0.71 -3.60 4.29
CA GLY A 27 -0.69 -3.86 4.62
C GLY A 27 -0.93 -4.17 6.10
N ILE A 28 -0.02 -4.93 6.73
CA ILE A 28 -0.07 -5.18 8.18
C ILE A 28 0.10 -3.89 8.97
N ILE A 29 1.09 -3.06 8.63
CA ILE A 29 1.34 -1.78 9.33
C ILE A 29 0.13 -0.86 9.16
N MET A 30 -0.43 -0.75 7.95
CA MET A 30 -1.65 0.03 7.70
C MET A 30 -2.80 -0.48 8.58
N ALA A 31 -3.04 -1.79 8.63
CA ALA A 31 -4.10 -2.38 9.44
C ALA A 31 -3.91 -2.18 10.95
N LEU A 32 -2.68 -2.26 11.45
CA LEU A 32 -2.39 -1.99 12.86
C LEU A 32 -2.47 -0.50 13.20
N SER A 33 -2.07 0.36 12.26
CA SER A 33 -2.13 1.82 12.44
C SER A 33 -3.57 2.34 12.48
N SER A 34 -4.51 1.68 11.81
CA SER A 34 -5.92 2.07 11.79
C SER A 34 -6.74 1.59 13.00
N ARG A 35 -6.15 0.76 13.87
CA ARG A 35 -6.82 0.12 15.01
C ARG A 35 -6.32 0.67 16.34
N ARG A 36 -7.10 1.56 16.97
CA ARG A 36 -6.77 2.12 18.29
C ARG A 36 -6.61 1.06 19.37
N GLU A 37 -7.30 -0.06 19.17
CA GLU A 37 -7.31 -1.21 20.05
C GLU A 37 -5.91 -1.82 20.24
N VAL A 38 -4.97 -1.55 19.32
CA VAL A 38 -3.59 -2.03 19.42
C VAL A 38 -2.81 -1.31 20.53
N ILE A 39 -3.20 -0.10 20.93
CA ILE A 39 -2.52 0.71 21.95
C ILE A 39 -3.44 1.12 23.11
N SER A 40 -4.63 0.53 23.21
CA SER A 40 -5.58 0.81 24.29
C SER A 40 -5.46 -0.19 25.45
N PRO A 41 -5.97 0.11 26.65
CA PRO A 41 -6.07 -0.86 27.73
C PRO A 41 -6.72 -2.19 27.29
N GLY A 42 -6.18 -3.32 27.78
CA GLY A 42 -6.60 -4.66 27.37
C GLY A 42 -5.88 -5.20 26.13
N SER A 43 -5.02 -4.39 25.51
CA SER A 43 -4.13 -4.84 24.44
C SER A 43 -2.77 -5.28 25.03
N PRO A 44 -2.12 -6.32 24.48
CA PRO A 44 -0.81 -6.74 24.97
C PRO A 44 0.23 -5.62 24.94
N LEU A 45 0.22 -4.77 23.90
CA LEU A 45 1.17 -3.66 23.78
C LEU A 45 0.95 -2.62 24.89
N TYR A 46 -0.31 -2.30 25.22
CA TYR A 46 -0.59 -1.42 26.33
C TYR A 46 -0.22 -2.06 27.67
N ASP A 47 -0.71 -3.26 27.93
CA ASP A 47 -0.66 -3.90 29.25
C ASP A 47 0.74 -4.38 29.64
N TYR A 48 1.63 -4.65 28.68
CA TYR A 48 3.01 -5.05 28.99
C TYR A 48 4.01 -3.89 28.87
N ILE A 49 3.76 -2.91 27.99
CA ILE A 49 4.75 -1.90 27.62
C ILE A 49 4.28 -0.48 27.98
N LEU A 50 3.10 -0.05 27.52
CA LEU A 50 2.71 1.37 27.60
C LEU A 50 2.11 1.79 28.94
N PHE A 51 1.45 0.90 29.68
CA PHE A 51 0.70 1.23 30.91
C PHE A 51 1.58 1.92 31.98
N ARG A 52 2.89 1.67 31.95
CA ARG A 52 3.86 2.16 32.93
C ARG A 52 4.14 3.66 32.79
N SER A 53 3.74 4.30 31.69
CA SER A 53 4.08 5.70 31.44
C SER A 53 3.04 6.40 30.56
N GLY A 54 2.42 7.45 31.09
CA GLY A 54 1.54 8.32 30.31
C GLY A 54 2.24 8.99 29.12
N THR A 55 3.55 9.23 29.22
CA THR A 55 4.37 9.73 28.10
C THR A 55 4.49 8.68 27.00
N ALA A 56 4.69 7.41 27.34
CA ALA A 56 4.76 6.32 26.36
C ALA A 56 3.43 6.16 25.60
N VAL A 57 2.30 6.22 26.31
CA VAL A 57 0.96 6.18 25.69
C VAL A 57 0.75 7.34 24.70
N LYS A 58 1.12 8.57 25.10
CA LYS A 58 1.04 9.74 24.22
C LYS A 58 1.91 9.58 22.98
N ALA A 59 3.15 9.12 23.14
CA ALA A 59 4.07 8.89 22.03
C ALA A 59 3.54 7.81 21.08
N ALA A 60 3.08 6.66 21.61
CA ALA A 60 2.49 5.59 20.81
C ALA A 60 1.26 6.06 20.01
N THR A 61 0.40 6.87 20.63
CA THR A 61 -0.76 7.47 19.97
C THR A 61 -0.35 8.41 18.83
N TRP A 62 0.65 9.27 19.06
CA TRP A 62 1.18 10.17 18.04
C TRP A 62 1.82 9.40 16.87
N ILE A 63 2.61 8.36 17.16
CA ILE A 63 3.22 7.49 16.14
C ILE A 63 2.14 6.77 15.33
N GLN A 64 1.14 6.18 15.99
CA GLN A 64 0.05 5.48 15.31
C GLN A 64 -0.72 6.43 14.38
N ASN A 65 -1.02 7.65 14.84
CA ASN A 65 -1.61 8.71 14.03
C ASN A 65 -0.76 9.06 12.82
N GLY A 66 0.53 9.32 13.07
CA GLY A 66 1.48 9.64 12.02
C GLY A 66 1.51 8.56 10.95
N LEU A 67 1.64 7.29 11.35
CA LEU A 67 1.62 6.14 10.45
C LEU A 67 0.31 6.03 9.67
N PHE A 68 -0.83 6.17 10.35
CA PHE A 68 -2.14 6.10 9.69
C PHE A 68 -2.27 7.18 8.63
N TYR A 69 -2.13 8.46 9.00
CA TYR A 69 -2.34 9.56 8.06
C TYR A 69 -1.28 9.58 6.95
N PHE A 70 -0.02 9.28 7.27
CA PHE A 70 1.04 9.23 6.27
C PHE A 70 0.82 8.08 5.28
N LEU A 71 0.61 6.85 5.76
CA LEU A 71 0.48 5.68 4.87
C LEU A 71 -0.80 5.77 4.04
N PHE A 72 -1.96 6.02 4.66
CA PHE A 72 -3.22 6.12 3.91
C PHE A 72 -3.23 7.31 2.95
N GLY A 73 -2.67 8.46 3.36
CA GLY A 73 -2.56 9.65 2.52
C GLY A 73 -1.63 9.43 1.33
N ALA A 74 -0.41 8.95 1.58
CA ALA A 74 0.56 8.67 0.53
C ALA A 74 0.04 7.64 -0.48
N HIS A 75 -0.52 6.53 0.02
CA HIS A 75 -1.00 5.45 -0.84
C HIS A 75 -2.26 5.84 -1.62
N ALA A 76 -3.12 6.70 -1.08
CA ALA A 76 -4.22 7.28 -1.83
C ALA A 76 -3.71 8.14 -3.01
N MET A 77 -2.72 9.00 -2.77
CA MET A 77 -2.09 9.81 -3.82
C MET A 77 -1.41 8.94 -4.88
N GLU A 78 -0.65 7.92 -4.48
CA GLU A 78 -0.02 6.96 -5.38
C GLU A 78 -1.07 6.25 -6.26
N THR A 79 -2.20 5.85 -5.69
CA THR A 79 -3.28 5.18 -6.41
C THR A 79 -3.91 6.08 -7.49
N VAL A 80 -4.09 7.37 -7.19
CA VAL A 80 -4.58 8.36 -8.17
C VAL A 80 -3.58 8.51 -9.32
N MET A 81 -2.28 8.60 -9.01
CA MET A 81 -1.23 8.64 -10.03
C MET A 81 -1.19 7.34 -10.86
N PHE A 82 -1.35 6.19 -10.21
CA PHE A 82 -1.30 4.88 -10.84
C PHE A 82 -2.45 4.65 -11.83
N THR A 83 -3.63 5.18 -11.54
CA THR A 83 -4.79 5.12 -12.44
C THR A 83 -4.49 5.67 -13.83
N ARG A 84 -3.69 6.75 -13.92
CA ARG A 84 -3.26 7.30 -15.22
C ARG A 84 -2.39 6.30 -15.98
N ARG A 85 -1.41 5.68 -15.31
CA ARG A 85 -0.53 4.66 -15.91
C ARG A 85 -1.32 3.44 -16.39
N LEU A 86 -2.33 2.99 -15.63
CA LEU A 86 -3.20 1.88 -16.03
C LEU A 86 -3.90 2.16 -17.36
N SER A 87 -4.46 3.37 -17.52
CA SER A 87 -5.15 3.76 -18.75
C SER A 87 -4.21 3.81 -19.96
N GLU A 88 -2.96 4.25 -19.77
CA GLU A 88 -1.93 4.24 -20.83
C GLU A 88 -1.55 2.83 -21.32
N HIS A 89 -1.77 1.81 -20.49
CA HIS A 89 -1.42 0.42 -20.77
C HIS A 89 -2.65 -0.46 -20.99
N GLY A 90 -3.79 0.12 -21.41
CA GLY A 90 -4.97 -0.63 -21.86
C GLY A 90 -5.79 -1.28 -20.74
N VAL A 91 -5.69 -0.76 -19.52
CA VAL A 91 -6.61 -1.11 -18.42
C VAL A 91 -7.70 -0.05 -18.34
N SER A 92 -8.92 -0.45 -18.71
CA SER A 92 -10.13 0.39 -18.66
C SER A 92 -10.51 0.72 -17.23
N VAL A 93 -10.79 1.99 -16.96
CA VAL A 93 -11.24 2.48 -15.66
C VAL A 93 -12.52 1.73 -15.22
N LEU A 94 -12.59 1.35 -13.95
CA LEU A 94 -13.66 0.52 -13.35
C LEU A 94 -13.78 -0.92 -13.88
N SER A 95 -12.85 -1.41 -14.71
CA SER A 95 -12.81 -2.85 -15.01
C SER A 95 -12.42 -3.65 -13.77
N LEU A 96 -12.71 -4.95 -13.76
CA LEU A 96 -12.29 -5.83 -12.67
C LEU A 96 -10.76 -5.80 -12.48
N ALA A 97 -10.00 -5.73 -13.58
CA ALA A 97 -8.55 -5.59 -13.52
C ALA A 97 -8.11 -4.25 -12.96
N TRP A 98 -8.80 -3.16 -13.31
CA TRP A 98 -8.55 -1.84 -12.73
C TRP A 98 -8.71 -1.85 -11.21
N PHE A 99 -9.80 -2.43 -10.68
CA PHE A 99 -10.00 -2.56 -9.24
C PHE A 99 -8.90 -3.38 -8.56
N LYS A 100 -8.47 -4.50 -9.17
CA LYS A 100 -7.38 -5.32 -8.63
C LYS A 100 -6.05 -4.55 -8.60
N TRP A 101 -5.72 -3.84 -9.67
CA TRP A 101 -4.53 -3.00 -9.75
C TRP A 101 -4.56 -1.86 -8.73
N VAL A 102 -5.68 -1.14 -8.64
CA VAL A 102 -5.88 -0.03 -7.70
C VAL A 102 -5.84 -0.49 -6.25
N ALA A 103 -6.53 -1.58 -5.90
CA ALA A 103 -6.51 -2.12 -4.54
C ALA A 103 -5.11 -2.60 -4.14
N THR A 104 -4.41 -3.27 -5.07
CA THR A 104 -3.03 -3.71 -4.83
C THR A 104 -2.13 -2.49 -4.64
N CYS A 105 -2.25 -1.47 -5.49
CA CYS A 105 -1.47 -0.22 -5.41
C CYS A 105 -1.77 0.54 -4.11
N PHE A 106 -3.01 0.59 -3.66
CA PHE A 106 -3.36 1.24 -2.41
C PHE A 106 -2.71 0.56 -1.19
N VAL A 107 -2.46 -0.75 -1.22
CA VAL A 107 -1.77 -1.43 -0.12
C VAL A 107 -0.25 -1.42 -0.32
N GLY A 108 0.20 -1.62 -1.55
CA GLY A 108 1.61 -1.85 -1.88
C GLY A 108 2.40 -0.60 -2.28
N GLY A 109 1.72 0.50 -2.59
CA GLY A 109 2.31 1.76 -3.01
C GLY A 109 3.34 1.60 -4.11
N LYS A 110 4.50 2.22 -3.93
CA LYS A 110 5.65 2.12 -4.85
C LYS A 110 6.02 0.70 -5.30
N PHE A 111 5.86 -0.33 -4.46
CA PHE A 111 6.25 -1.69 -4.84
C PHE A 111 5.38 -2.25 -5.97
N VAL A 112 4.14 -1.75 -6.08
CA VAL A 112 3.25 -2.06 -7.20
C VAL A 112 3.62 -1.27 -8.44
N PHE A 113 4.16 -0.05 -8.30
CA PHE A 113 4.72 0.69 -9.44
C PHE A 113 5.93 -0.04 -10.04
N GLU A 114 6.86 -0.50 -9.20
CA GLU A 114 8.04 -1.25 -9.64
C GLU A 114 7.65 -2.59 -10.30
N HIS A 115 6.70 -3.31 -9.69
CA HIS A 115 6.13 -4.54 -10.29
C HIS A 115 5.45 -4.23 -11.63
N PHE A 116 4.62 -3.18 -11.69
CA PHE A 116 3.93 -2.78 -12.91
C PHE A 116 4.92 -2.41 -14.01
N ASP A 117 5.97 -1.65 -13.71
CA ASP A 117 7.00 -1.26 -14.67
C ASP A 117 7.69 -2.48 -15.28
N ARG A 118 7.98 -3.49 -14.45
CA ARG A 118 8.48 -4.78 -14.93
C ARG A 118 7.48 -5.49 -15.83
N VAL A 119 6.18 -5.50 -15.48
CA VAL A 119 5.13 -6.15 -16.28
C VAL A 119 4.96 -5.46 -17.63
N VAL A 120 5.08 -4.13 -17.70
CA VAL A 120 4.88 -3.39 -18.97
C VAL A 120 6.16 -3.16 -19.78
N GLY A 121 7.26 -3.83 -19.38
CA GLY A 121 8.54 -3.79 -20.09
C GLY A 121 9.34 -2.49 -19.94
N LYS A 122 9.06 -1.67 -18.91
CA LYS A 122 9.94 -0.57 -18.52
C LYS A 122 11.06 -1.15 -17.66
N ALA A 123 12.29 -1.06 -18.15
CA ALA A 123 13.47 -1.51 -17.39
C ALA A 123 13.48 -0.84 -16.00
N ALA A 124 13.71 -1.66 -14.97
CA ALA A 124 13.80 -1.26 -13.57
C ALA A 124 15.03 -0.39 -13.27
#